data_AF-A0AAD5GXF5-F1
#
_entry.id   AF-A0AAD5GXF5-F1
#
_cell.length_a   1.000
_cell.length_b   1.000
_cell.length_c   1.000
_cell.angle_alpha   90.00
_cell.angle_beta   90.00
_cell.angle_gamma   90.00
#
_symmetry.space_group_name_H-M   'P 1'
#
loop_
_entity.id
_entity.type
_entity.pdbx_description
1 polymer ?
#
loop_
_entity_poly.entity_id
_entity_poly.type
_entity_poly.pdbx_seq_one_letter_code
_entity_poly.pdbx_strand_id
1 'polypeptide(L)'
;MNHSPEAWDHMQFKDIAVKVANVELYYKAVHFYLEEHPDLINDVLNVLALRVDHTRVVDIMRKAGQLPLVKPYMVAVQSNNVSAVNEALNEIYVEEEDYDRLRESIDLHDNFDQIGLAQKVGSIALVFSHV
;
A
#
# COMPACT_ATOMS: atom_id res chain seq x y z
N MET A 1 -16.30 1.07 -25.80
CA MET A 1 -16.85 2.42 -25.55
C MET A 1 -16.89 2.60 -24.04
N ASN A 2 -16.19 3.59 -23.50
CA ASN A 2 -16.51 4.30 -22.24
C ASN A 2 -15.29 5.06 -21.72
N HIS A 3 -14.89 6.09 -22.44
CA HIS A 3 -14.19 7.20 -21.82
C HIS A 3 -14.85 8.45 -22.39
N SER A 4 -15.76 9.04 -21.63
CA SER A 4 -15.91 10.50 -21.74
C SER A 4 -15.06 11.07 -20.61
N PRO A 5 -13.96 11.79 -20.93
CA PRO A 5 -13.19 12.58 -19.97
C PRO A 5 -14.06 13.57 -19.16
N GLU A 6 -15.31 13.82 -19.59
CA GLU A 6 -16.23 14.80 -19.00
C GLU A 6 -17.06 14.26 -17.82
N ALA A 7 -17.14 12.94 -17.61
CA ALA A 7 -18.03 12.36 -16.59
C ALA A 7 -17.31 11.96 -15.29
N TRP A 8 -15.98 12.05 -15.25
CA TRP A 8 -15.22 11.68 -14.08
C TRP A 8 -14.96 12.89 -13.20
N ASP A 9 -15.54 12.87 -12.00
CA ASP A 9 -15.26 13.81 -10.92
C ASP A 9 -14.83 13.00 -9.69
N HIS A 10 -13.63 13.30 -9.17
CA HIS A 10 -13.05 12.55 -8.06
C HIS A 10 -13.89 12.64 -6.77
N MET A 11 -14.53 13.80 -6.50
CA MET A 11 -15.37 13.95 -5.31
C MET A 11 -16.64 13.11 -5.45
N GLN A 12 -17.30 13.17 -6.60
CA GLN A 12 -18.49 12.37 -6.89
C GLN A 12 -18.17 10.87 -6.87
N PHE A 13 -16.99 10.47 -7.36
CA PHE A 13 -16.55 9.09 -7.30
C PHE A 13 -16.46 8.59 -5.86
N LYS A 14 -15.83 9.36 -4.94
CA LYS A 14 -15.71 9.00 -3.52
C LYS A 14 -17.08 8.83 -2.86
N ASP A 15 -18.03 9.73 -3.14
CA ASP A 15 -19.39 9.68 -2.59
C ASP A 15 -20.20 8.46 -3.05
N ILE A 16 -19.97 8.01 -4.28
CA ILE A 16 -20.66 6.84 -4.84
C ILE A 16 -19.95 5.55 -4.43
N ALA A 17 -18.62 5.54 -4.38
CA ALA A 17 -17.83 4.35 -4.08
C ALA A 17 -18.22 3.74 -2.72
N VAL A 18 -18.45 4.57 -1.70
CA VAL A 18 -18.94 4.12 -0.38
C VAL A 18 -20.39 3.62 -0.38
N LYS A 19 -21.14 3.71 -1.48
CA LYS A 19 -22.52 3.21 -1.57
C LYS A 19 -22.62 1.90 -2.35
N VAL A 20 -21.56 1.54 -3.08
CA VAL A 20 -21.50 0.33 -3.90
C VAL A 20 -21.26 -0.89 -3.00
N ALA A 21 -22.04 -1.95 -3.14
CA ALA A 21 -21.84 -3.21 -2.40
C ALA A 21 -20.89 -4.19 -3.10
N ASN A 22 -20.63 -4.00 -4.40
CA ASN A 22 -19.81 -4.92 -5.18
C ASN A 22 -18.32 -4.64 -4.96
N VAL A 23 -17.65 -5.55 -4.25
CA VAL A 23 -16.23 -5.46 -3.89
C VAL A 23 -15.32 -5.45 -5.11
N GLU A 24 -15.68 -6.13 -6.20
CA GLU A 24 -14.86 -6.15 -7.43
C GLU A 24 -14.80 -4.77 -8.11
N LEU A 25 -15.78 -3.89 -7.87
CA LEU A 25 -15.72 -2.52 -8.38
C LEU A 25 -14.65 -1.69 -7.67
N TYR A 26 -14.30 -2.00 -6.43
CA TYR A 26 -13.20 -1.34 -5.72
C TYR A 26 -11.87 -1.63 -6.38
N TYR A 27 -11.58 -2.89 -6.69
CA TYR A 27 -10.30 -3.25 -7.33
C TYR A 27 -10.20 -2.71 -8.75
N LYS A 28 -11.32 -2.66 -9.49
CA LYS A 28 -11.36 -1.96 -10.79
C LYS A 28 -11.06 -0.47 -10.65
N ALA A 29 -11.56 0.17 -9.60
CA ALA A 29 -11.23 1.56 -9.29
C ALA A 29 -9.74 1.70 -8.97
N VAL A 30 -9.17 0.83 -8.13
CA VAL A 30 -7.74 0.85 -7.81
C VAL A 30 -6.88 0.75 -9.08
N HIS A 31 -7.22 -0.14 -10.01
CA HIS A 31 -6.54 -0.22 -11.31
C HIS A 31 -6.70 1.06 -12.13
N PHE A 32 -7.93 1.59 -12.26
CA PHE A 32 -8.19 2.83 -12.98
C PHE A 32 -7.38 4.02 -12.43
N TYR A 33 -7.36 4.19 -11.10
CA TYR A 33 -6.59 5.27 -10.48
C TYR A 33 -5.09 5.06 -10.61
N LEU A 34 -4.61 3.83 -10.54
CA LEU A 34 -3.18 3.55 -10.73
C LEU A 34 -2.70 3.89 -12.15
N GLU A 35 -3.55 3.67 -13.17
CA GLU A 35 -3.23 3.91 -14.58
C GLU A 35 -3.43 5.38 -14.99
N GLU A 36 -4.53 6.01 -14.57
CA GLU A 36 -4.94 7.33 -15.08
C GLU A 36 -4.66 8.49 -14.11
N HIS A 37 -4.67 8.22 -12.80
CA HIS A 37 -4.59 9.26 -11.75
C HIS A 37 -3.79 8.79 -10.51
N PRO A 38 -2.50 8.43 -10.68
CA PRO A 38 -1.71 7.84 -9.59
C PRO A 38 -1.51 8.80 -8.41
N ASP A 39 -1.61 10.11 -8.63
CA ASP A 39 -1.56 11.14 -7.61
C ASP A 39 -2.75 11.10 -6.63
N LEU A 40 -3.90 10.58 -7.06
CA LEU A 40 -5.14 10.52 -6.27
C LEU A 40 -5.40 9.14 -5.65
N ILE A 41 -4.50 8.18 -5.85
CA ILE A 41 -4.75 6.79 -5.44
C ILE A 41 -4.85 6.64 -3.92
N ASN A 42 -4.02 7.36 -3.16
CA ASN A 42 -4.06 7.33 -1.70
C ASN A 42 -5.39 7.85 -1.15
N ASP A 43 -5.94 8.90 -1.76
CA ASP A 43 -7.25 9.46 -1.37
C ASP A 43 -8.37 8.44 -1.56
N VAL A 44 -8.37 7.71 -2.68
CA VAL A 44 -9.37 6.67 -2.95
C VAL A 44 -9.19 5.50 -2.00
N LEU A 45 -7.96 5.01 -1.83
CA LEU A 45 -7.67 3.89 -0.94
C LEU A 45 -8.07 4.18 0.51
N ASN A 46 -7.87 5.42 0.97
CA ASN A 46 -8.32 5.85 2.30
C ASN A 46 -9.84 5.80 2.46
N VAL A 47 -10.60 6.22 1.45
CA VAL A 47 -12.07 6.09 1.46
C VAL A 47 -12.53 4.63 1.44
N LEU A 48 -11.79 3.78 0.73
CA LEU A 48 -12.11 2.37 0.56
C LEU A 48 -11.55 1.47 1.68
N ALA A 49 -10.74 2.01 2.60
CA ALA A 49 -9.96 1.26 3.58
C ALA A 49 -10.79 0.27 4.39
N LEU A 50 -12.01 0.65 4.81
CA LEU A 50 -12.89 -0.21 5.61
C LEU A 50 -13.56 -1.36 4.82
N ARG A 51 -13.30 -1.45 3.50
CA ARG A 51 -14.06 -2.33 2.58
C ARG A 51 -13.19 -3.18 1.68
N VAL A 52 -11.94 -2.77 1.45
CA VAL A 52 -11.00 -3.50 0.62
C VAL A 52 -10.21 -4.48 1.46
N ASP A 53 -9.77 -5.57 0.84
CA ASP A 53 -8.75 -6.43 1.41
C ASP A 53 -7.39 -5.75 1.22
N HIS A 54 -6.76 -5.35 2.33
CA HIS A 54 -5.46 -4.67 2.30
C HIS A 54 -4.36 -5.53 1.65
N THR A 55 -4.42 -6.86 1.82
CA THR A 55 -3.47 -7.79 1.19
C THR A 55 -3.57 -7.73 -0.32
N ARG A 56 -4.81 -7.75 -0.85
CA ARG A 56 -5.05 -7.66 -2.30
C ARG A 56 -4.61 -6.32 -2.87
N VAL A 57 -4.78 -5.22 -2.13
CA VAL A 57 -4.27 -3.90 -2.56
C VAL A 57 -2.74 -3.90 -2.63
N VAL A 58 -2.06 -4.42 -1.60
CA VAL A 58 -0.59 -4.54 -1.59
C VAL A 58 -0.11 -5.38 -2.78
N ASP A 59 -0.76 -6.52 -3.07
CA ASP A 59 -0.41 -7.38 -4.20
C ASP A 59 -0.55 -6.67 -5.55
N ILE A 60 -1.61 -5.87 -5.74
CA ILE A 60 -1.81 -5.07 -6.96
C ILE A 60 -0.66 -4.08 -7.12
N MET A 61 -0.31 -3.35 -6.06
CA MET A 61 0.76 -2.34 -6.11
C MET A 61 2.14 -2.95 -6.30
N ARG A 62 2.41 -4.09 -5.66
CA ARG A 62 3.65 -4.85 -5.81
C ARG A 62 3.80 -5.37 -7.25
N LYS A 63 2.74 -5.93 -7.85
CA LYS A 63 2.76 -6.37 -9.25
C LYS A 63 2.96 -5.22 -10.24
N ALA A 64 2.49 -4.03 -9.91
CA ALA A 64 2.71 -2.83 -10.70
C ALA A 64 4.09 -2.17 -10.47
N GLY A 65 4.86 -2.62 -9.47
CA GLY A 65 6.11 -1.96 -9.07
C GLY A 65 5.92 -0.57 -8.48
N GLN A 66 4.72 -0.27 -7.96
CA GLN A 66 4.31 1.04 -7.44
C GLN A 66 4.04 0.99 -5.92
N LEU A 67 4.69 0.06 -5.22
CA LEU A 67 4.49 -0.13 -3.79
C LEU A 67 4.79 1.14 -2.96
N PRO A 68 5.86 1.92 -3.24
CA PRO A 68 6.14 3.16 -2.50
C PRO A 68 5.06 4.24 -2.65
N LEU A 69 4.33 4.26 -3.78
CA LEU A 69 3.29 5.26 -4.06
C LEU A 69 2.16 5.20 -3.02
N VAL A 70 1.83 4.01 -2.52
CA VAL A 70 0.75 3.79 -1.56
C VAL A 70 1.23 3.71 -0.10
N LYS A 71 2.50 4.08 0.17
CA LYS A 71 3.05 4.12 1.53
C LYS A 71 2.17 4.91 2.51
N PRO A 72 1.65 6.11 2.18
CA PRO A 72 0.78 6.85 3.11
C PRO A 72 -0.48 6.08 3.50
N TYR A 73 -1.12 5.42 2.54
CA TYR A 73 -2.27 4.54 2.81
C TYR A 73 -1.87 3.34 3.68
N MET A 74 -0.76 2.67 3.38
CA MET A 74 -0.30 1.51 4.16
C MET A 74 -0.04 1.88 5.62
N VAL A 75 0.61 3.03 5.88
CA VAL A 75 0.80 3.56 7.24
C VAL A 75 -0.54 3.79 7.93
N ALA A 76 -1.53 4.37 7.23
CA ALA A 76 -2.84 4.64 7.80
C ALA A 76 -3.63 3.38 8.20
N VAL A 77 -3.42 2.25 7.51
CA VAL A 77 -4.10 0.97 7.81
C VAL A 77 -3.23 0.00 8.59
N GLN A 78 -1.99 0.38 8.94
CA GLN A 78 -1.03 -0.50 9.60
C GLN A 78 -1.53 -1.01 10.95
N SER A 79 -2.34 -0.22 11.66
CA SER A 79 -2.97 -0.60 12.93
C SER A 79 -3.85 -1.86 12.85
N ASN A 80 -4.25 -2.28 11.64
CA ASN A 80 -4.95 -3.55 11.42
C ASN A 80 -4.02 -4.77 11.54
N ASN A 81 -2.70 -4.56 11.68
CA ASN A 81 -1.65 -5.57 11.84
C ASN A 81 -1.73 -6.68 10.77
N VAL A 82 -1.88 -6.29 9.50
CA VAL A 82 -1.97 -7.21 8.35
C VAL A 82 -0.57 -7.53 7.85
N SER A 83 -0.23 -8.82 7.76
CA SER A 83 1.12 -9.29 7.37
C SER A 83 1.65 -8.64 6.10
N ALA A 84 0.85 -8.66 5.03
CA ALA A 84 1.27 -8.08 3.75
C ALA A 84 1.55 -6.57 3.83
N VAL A 85 0.81 -5.83 4.67
CA VAL A 85 1.02 -4.39 4.88
C VAL A 85 2.30 -4.15 5.67
N ASN A 86 2.48 -4.89 6.77
CA ASN A 86 3.67 -4.77 7.62
C ASN A 86 4.94 -5.12 6.85
N GLU A 87 4.93 -6.22 6.11
CA GLU A 87 6.06 -6.64 5.26
C GLU A 87 6.38 -5.61 4.17
N ALA A 88 5.35 -5.07 3.49
CA ALA A 88 5.53 -4.04 2.48
C ALA A 88 6.13 -2.74 3.06
N LEU A 89 5.65 -2.30 4.23
CA LEU A 89 6.20 -1.12 4.91
C LEU A 89 7.63 -1.36 5.37
N ASN A 90 7.90 -2.51 5.98
CA ASN A 90 9.25 -2.86 6.43
C ASN A 90 10.23 -2.93 5.26
N GLU A 91 9.80 -3.48 4.11
CA GLU A 91 10.58 -3.48 2.88
C GLU A 91 10.94 -2.05 2.42
N ILE A 92 9.96 -1.15 2.40
CA ILE A 92 10.18 0.26 2.03
C ILE A 92 11.15 0.93 3.01
N TYR A 93 10.97 0.78 4.32
CA TYR A 93 11.85 1.39 5.31
C TYR A 93 13.29 0.87 5.23
N VAL A 94 13.47 -0.42 4.92
CA VAL A 94 14.79 -1.01 4.69
C VAL A 94 15.44 -0.43 3.44
N GLU A 95 14.69 -0.23 2.35
CA GLU A 95 15.19 0.36 1.10
C GLU A 95 15.52 1.84 1.23
N GLU A 96 14.78 2.57 2.06
CA GLU A 96 15.00 3.99 2.37
C GLU A 96 16.05 4.23 3.46
N GLU A 97 16.61 3.16 4.06
CA GLU A 97 17.51 3.23 5.22
C GLU A 97 16.89 3.91 6.47
N ASP A 98 15.56 3.95 6.55
CA ASP A 98 14.81 4.52 7.68
C ASP A 98 14.64 3.48 8.80
N TYR A 99 15.74 3.21 9.50
CA TYR A 99 15.78 2.23 10.57
C TYR A 99 14.96 2.63 11.81
N ASP A 100 14.72 3.94 12.01
CA ASP A 100 13.89 4.43 13.10
C ASP A 100 12.42 4.05 12.87
N ARG A 101 11.90 4.27 11.66
CA ARG A 101 10.55 3.82 11.28
C ARG A 101 10.42 2.32 11.22
N LEU A 102 11.45 1.62 10.74
CA LEU A 102 11.47 0.16 10.76
C LEU A 102 11.35 -0.38 12.18
N ARG A 103 12.09 0.21 13.14
CA ARG A 103 12.05 -0.16 14.55
C ARG A 103 10.68 0.06 15.16
N GLU A 104 10.08 1.24 14.94
CA GLU A 104 8.72 1.57 15.39
C GLU A 104 7.69 0.58 14.82
N SER A 105 7.80 0.27 13.52
CA SER A 105 6.91 -0.65 12.80
C SER A 105 6.92 -2.05 13.43
N ILE A 106 8.11 -2.65 13.62
CA ILE A 106 8.22 -4.02 14.14
C ILE A 106 7.89 -4.14 15.63
N ASP A 107 8.10 -3.08 16.41
CA ASP A 107 7.81 -3.06 17.84
C ASP A 107 6.29 -2.93 18.09
N LEU A 108 5.55 -2.24 17.21
CA LEU A 108 4.11 -2.02 17.34
C LEU A 108 3.23 -3.00 16.54
N HIS A 109 3.76 -3.57 15.45
CA HIS A 109 3.01 -4.42 14.51
C HIS A 109 3.81 -5.69 14.22
N ASP A 110 3.58 -6.73 15.00
CA ASP A 110 4.37 -7.96 15.07
C ASP A 110 4.01 -9.04 14.04
N ASN A 111 2.93 -8.84 13.27
CA ASN A 111 2.48 -9.81 12.28
C ASN A 111 3.27 -9.64 10.97
N PHE A 112 4.42 -10.28 10.87
CA PHE A 112 5.27 -10.34 9.66
C PHE A 112 6.29 -11.47 9.78
N ASP A 113 6.96 -11.85 8.68
CA ASP A 113 8.08 -12.79 8.73
C ASP A 113 9.34 -12.17 9.36
N GLN A 114 9.49 -12.35 10.67
CA GLN A 114 10.63 -11.86 11.45
C GLN A 114 11.96 -12.45 10.99
N ILE A 115 11.98 -13.72 10.60
CA ILE A 115 13.20 -14.41 10.18
C ILE A 115 13.63 -13.89 8.81
N GLY A 116 12.68 -13.80 7.87
CA GLY A 116 12.92 -13.25 6.54
C GLY A 116 13.41 -11.79 6.60
N LEU A 117 12.79 -10.96 7.44
CA LEU A 117 13.22 -9.58 7.64
C LEU A 117 14.65 -9.50 8.21
N ALA A 118 14.97 -10.26 9.25
CA ALA A 118 16.30 -10.27 9.85
C ALA A 118 17.39 -10.69 8.86
N GLN A 119 17.11 -11.68 8.01
CA GLN A 119 18.03 -12.09 6.93
C GLN A 119 18.26 -10.97 5.91
N LYS A 120 17.19 -10.25 5.52
CA LYS A 120 17.28 -9.12 4.57
C LYS A 120 18.12 -7.99 5.14
N VAL A 121 17.83 -7.56 6.37
CA VAL A 121 18.57 -6.47 7.05
C VAL A 121 20.03 -6.86 7.29
N GLY A 122 20.28 -8.08 7.78
CA GLY A 122 21.65 -8.57 8.01
C GLY A 122 22.48 -8.63 6.73
N SER A 123 21.87 -9.04 5.61
CA SER A 123 22.54 -9.05 4.31
C SER A 123 22.91 -7.64 3.85
N ILE A 124 22.01 -6.67 4.02
CA ILE A 124 22.24 -5.27 3.65
C ILE A 124 23.37 -4.67 4.49
N ALA A 125 23.36 -4.87 5.81
CA ALA A 125 24.43 -4.38 6.69
C ALA A 125 25.81 -4.94 6.32
N LEU A 126 25.88 -6.19 5.85
CA LEU A 126 27.14 -6.79 5.37
C LEU A 126 27.62 -6.18 4.04
N VAL A 127 26.72 -5.78 3.14
CA VAL A 127 27.09 -5.10 1.89
C VAL A 127 27.70 -3.73 2.21
N PHE A 128 27.10 -2.98 3.14
CA PHE A 128 27.63 -1.68 3.54
C PHE A 128 28.93 -1.74 4.35
N SER A 129 29.22 -2.85 5.04
CA SER A 129 30.49 -2.99 5.78
C SER A 129 31.71 -3.26 4.88
N HIS A 130 31.51 -3.48 3.58
CA HIS A 130 32.58 -3.82 2.62
C HIS A 130 32.80 -2.72 1.56
N VAL A 131 32.25 -1.53 1.76
CA VAL A 131 32.49 -0.32 0.95
C VAL A 131 33.21 0.71 1.81
#